data_AF-A0A964XR43-F1
#
_entry.id   AF-A0A964XR43-F1
#
_cell.length_a   1.000
_cell.length_b   1.000
_cell.length_c   1.000
_cell.angle_alpha   90.00
_cell.angle_beta   90.00
_cell.angle_gamma   90.00
#
_symmetry.space_group_name_H-M   'P 1'
#
loop_
_entity.id
_entity.type
_entity.pdbx_description
1 polymer ?
#
loop_
_entity_poly.entity_id
_entity_poly.type
_entity_poly.pdbx_seq_one_letter_code
_entity_poly.pdbx_strand_id
1 'polypeptide(L)'
;MSKSQHWYDRDGKAVFEVPKAKGGGMRATTIADARKLGLYPSVTTVLGVLDKPQLMDWKLSQVSNWCHGNPPQDNEGVDSYARRATEGAFQQVTDAADLGTAIHSALECHFKGLPVPEGYDAYVYPVSCLIEKEGIKFREHELRLVNVRDGYAGTTDAVF
;
A
#
# COMPACT_ATOMS: atom_id res chain seq x y z
N MET A 1 -10.48 8.55 -4.60
CA MET A 1 -9.80 8.16 -3.33
C MET A 1 -8.49 8.91 -3.21
N SER A 2 -8.32 9.70 -2.15
CA SER A 2 -7.03 10.33 -1.83
C SER A 2 -6.03 9.23 -1.48
N LYS A 3 -5.03 8.99 -2.33
CA LYS A 3 -3.94 8.06 -1.99
C LYS A 3 -3.20 8.64 -0.78
N SER A 4 -3.24 7.93 0.34
CA SER A 4 -2.43 8.30 1.52
C SER A 4 -0.96 8.32 1.10
N GLN A 5 -0.31 9.45 1.31
CA GLN A 5 1.14 9.59 1.07
C GLN A 5 1.85 9.26 2.38
N HIS A 6 2.89 8.43 2.30
CA HIS A 6 3.68 8.05 3.46
C HIS A 6 4.87 8.99 3.59
N TRP A 7 4.99 9.62 4.76
CA TRP A 7 6.01 10.59 5.08
C TRP A 7 6.77 10.17 6.32
N TYR A 8 8.06 10.50 6.37
CA TYR A 8 8.94 10.17 7.48
C TYR A 8 9.74 11.40 7.89
N ASP A 9 10.03 11.54 9.18
CA ASP A 9 11.01 12.53 9.63
C ASP A 9 12.45 12.05 9.38
N ARG A 10 13.42 12.86 9.80
CA ARG A 10 14.85 12.60 9.61
C ARG A 10 15.35 11.36 10.36
N ASP A 11 14.65 10.97 11.43
CA ASP A 11 14.98 9.80 12.24
C ASP A 11 14.23 8.54 11.75
N GLY A 12 13.48 8.64 10.66
CA GLY A 12 12.72 7.53 10.08
C GLY A 12 11.40 7.27 10.79
N LYS A 13 10.93 8.17 11.66
CA LYS A 13 9.61 8.03 12.28
C LYS A 13 8.52 8.36 11.27
N ALA A 14 7.51 7.50 11.19
CA ALA A 14 6.34 7.73 10.36
C ALA A 14 5.55 8.95 10.84
N VAL A 15 5.22 9.85 9.90
CA VAL A 15 4.39 11.05 10.10
C VAL A 15 3.25 11.03 9.07
N PHE A 16 2.39 10.02 9.15
CA PHE A 16 1.28 9.83 8.21
C PHE A 16 0.12 10.79 8.46
N GLU A 17 0.02 11.28 9.70
CA GLU A 17 -0.98 12.25 10.09
C GLU A 17 -0.37 13.42 10.86
N VAL A 18 -1.01 14.58 10.73
CA VAL A 18 -0.69 15.81 11.46
C VAL A 18 -1.94 16.38 12.13
N PRO A 19 -1.80 17.13 13.23
CA PRO A 19 -2.93 17.81 13.87
C PRO A 19 -3.63 18.78 12.93
N LYS A 20 -4.96 18.83 12.98
CA LYS A 20 -5.73 19.86 12.27
C LYS A 20 -5.45 21.23 12.87
N ALA A 21 -5.23 22.23 12.00
CA ALA A 21 -4.90 23.60 12.41
C ALA A 21 -5.94 24.27 13.33
N LYS A 22 -7.22 23.87 13.22
CA LYS A 22 -8.34 24.39 14.02
C LYS A 22 -8.67 23.50 15.25
N GLY A 23 -7.80 22.56 15.61
CA GLY A 23 -8.10 21.54 16.61
C GLY A 23 -9.05 20.44 16.10
N GLY A 24 -9.37 19.47 16.96
CA GLY A 24 -10.37 18.44 16.66
C GLY A 24 -9.85 17.20 15.92
N GLY A 25 -8.62 16.78 16.19
CA GLY A 25 -8.08 15.49 15.75
C GLY A 25 -6.97 15.57 14.69
N MET A 26 -6.64 14.40 14.15
CA MET A 26 -5.60 14.21 13.14
C MET A 26 -6.17 14.27 11.72
N ARG A 27 -5.30 14.54 10.75
CA ARG A 27 -5.58 14.41 9.31
C ARG A 27 -4.34 13.91 8.59
N ALA A 28 -4.52 13.32 7.41
CA ALA A 28 -3.41 12.93 6.55
C ALA A 28 -2.44 14.09 6.30
N THR A 29 -1.15 13.77 6.35
CA THR A 29 -0.05 14.69 6.04
C THR A 29 -0.08 15.06 4.56
N THR A 30 -0.11 16.35 4.26
CA THR A 30 -0.05 16.86 2.89
C THR A 30 1.38 17.23 2.49
N ILE A 31 1.61 17.43 1.19
CA ILE A 31 2.89 17.96 0.68
C ILE A 31 3.25 19.30 1.34
N ALA A 32 2.26 20.15 1.64
CA ALA A 32 2.49 21.44 2.30
C ALA A 32 3.00 21.25 3.74
N ASP A 33 2.43 20.29 4.48
CA ASP A 33 2.91 19.94 5.83
C ASP A 33 4.31 19.34 5.76
N ALA A 34 4.55 18.42 4.83
CA ALA A 34 5.84 17.78 4.63
C ALA A 34 6.96 18.79 4.35
N ARG A 35 6.70 19.78 3.50
CA ARG A 35 7.64 20.88 3.24
C ARG A 35 7.92 21.72 4.49
N LYS A 36 6.88 22.03 5.27
CA LYS A 36 7.02 22.82 6.51
C LYS A 36 7.80 22.07 7.59
N LEU A 37 7.60 20.76 7.69
CA LEU A 37 8.17 19.90 8.72
C LEU A 37 9.49 19.24 8.30
N GLY A 38 9.96 19.44 7.06
CA GLY A 38 11.17 18.82 6.54
C GLY A 38 11.06 17.29 6.42
N LEU A 39 9.88 16.78 6.06
CA LEU A 39 9.62 15.34 5.94
C LEU A 39 10.09 14.80 4.60
N TYR A 40 10.48 13.52 4.61
CA TYR A 40 10.92 12.77 3.47
C TYR A 40 9.76 11.93 2.92
N PRO A 41 9.48 11.98 1.60
CA PRO A 41 8.48 11.11 0.98
C PRO A 41 8.95 9.66 1.01
N SER A 42 8.00 8.73 1.06
CA SER A 42 8.31 7.31 0.89
C SER A 42 8.79 6.99 -0.53
N VAL A 43 9.58 5.93 -0.70
CA VAL A 43 9.92 5.38 -2.03
C VAL A 43 8.65 5.16 -2.86
N THR A 44 7.60 4.56 -2.29
CA THR A 44 6.31 4.35 -2.95
C THR A 44 5.62 5.65 -3.34
N THR A 45 5.75 6.71 -2.53
CA THR A 45 5.20 8.04 -2.84
C THR A 45 5.91 8.64 -4.05
N VAL A 46 7.24 8.52 -4.13
CA VAL A 46 8.04 8.95 -5.28
C VAL A 46 7.65 8.18 -6.55
N LEU A 47 7.61 6.85 -6.47
CA LEU A 47 7.17 5.97 -7.57
C LEU A 47 5.69 6.17 -7.95
N GLY A 48 4.90 6.80 -7.08
CA GLY A 48 3.50 7.14 -7.32
C GLY A 48 3.31 8.28 -8.31
N VAL A 49 4.33 9.12 -8.52
CA VAL A 49 4.30 10.27 -9.45
C VAL A 49 4.64 9.85 -10.88
N LEU A 50 5.37 8.76 -11.04
CA LEU A 50 5.72 8.22 -12.36
C LEU A 50 4.47 7.73 -13.09
N ASP A 51 4.38 8.07 -14.38
CA ASP A 51 3.30 7.59 -15.24
C ASP A 51 3.36 6.06 -15.40
N LYS A 52 2.18 5.44 -15.56
CA LYS A 52 2.00 3.98 -15.63
C LYS A 52 0.99 3.65 -16.74
N PRO A 53 1.33 3.89 -18.01
CA PRO A 53 0.37 3.80 -19.12
C PRO A 53 -0.25 2.40 -19.24
N GLN A 54 0.54 1.35 -19.08
CA GLN A 54 0.03 -0.03 -19.12
C GLN A 54 -0.97 -0.33 -17.99
N LEU A 55 -0.76 0.27 -16.80
CA LEU A 55 -1.71 0.16 -15.70
C LEU A 55 -3.00 0.92 -16.00
N MET A 56 -2.92 2.05 -16.73
CA MET A 56 -4.09 2.80 -17.15
C MET A 56 -4.92 2.01 -18.16
N ASP A 57 -4.28 1.41 -19.17
CA ASP A 57 -4.95 0.55 -20.16
C ASP A 57 -5.64 -0.65 -19.49
N TRP A 58 -4.94 -1.28 -18.54
CA TRP A 58 -5.50 -2.38 -17.75
C TRP A 58 -6.74 -1.93 -16.95
N LYS A 59 -6.68 -0.78 -16.26
CA LYS A 59 -7.82 -0.23 -15.50
C LYS A 59 -9.03 0.04 -16.37
N LEU A 60 -8.82 0.64 -17.54
CA LEU A 60 -9.90 0.89 -18.51
C LEU A 60 -10.52 -0.42 -18.99
N SER A 61 -9.69 -1.44 -19.22
CA SER A 61 -10.14 -2.77 -19.61
C SER A 61 -10.99 -3.45 -18.51
N GLN A 62 -10.62 -3.31 -17.24
CA GLN A 62 -11.42 -3.82 -16.11
C GLN A 62 -12.81 -3.17 -16.05
N VAL A 63 -12.87 -1.84 -16.18
CA VAL A 63 -14.15 -1.12 -16.20
C VAL A 63 -14.99 -1.52 -17.41
N SER A 64 -14.38 -1.60 -18.60
CA SER A 64 -15.06 -2.00 -19.83
C SER A 64 -15.66 -3.41 -19.72
N ASN A 65 -14.88 -4.38 -19.23
CA ASN A 65 -15.33 -5.76 -19.04
C ASN A 65 -16.46 -5.85 -18.01
N TRP A 66 -16.33 -5.11 -16.90
CA TRP A 66 -17.36 -5.09 -15.86
C TRP A 66 -18.67 -4.51 -16.41
N CYS A 67 -18.63 -3.38 -17.12
CA CYS A 67 -19.80 -2.76 -17.73
C CYS A 67 -20.48 -3.68 -18.74
N HIS A 68 -19.71 -4.42 -19.53
CA HIS A 68 -20.26 -5.38 -20.50
C HIS A 68 -21.10 -6.47 -19.82
N GLY A 69 -20.65 -6.99 -18.67
CA GLY A 69 -21.39 -7.98 -17.89
C GLY A 69 -22.49 -7.39 -16.99
N ASN A 70 -22.47 -6.08 -16.74
CA ASN A 70 -23.34 -5.41 -15.78
C ASN A 70 -23.91 -4.11 -16.39
N PRO A 71 -24.93 -4.20 -17.26
CA PRO A 71 -25.55 -3.02 -17.85
C PRO A 71 -26.25 -2.13 -16.80
N PRO A 72 -26.61 -0.88 -17.16
CA PRO A 72 -27.42 -0.01 -16.32
C PRO A 72 -28.75 -0.66 -15.93
N GLN A 73 -29.20 -0.41 -14.71
CA GLN A 73 -30.51 -0.87 -14.23
C GLN A 73 -31.62 0.13 -14.59
N ASP A 74 -32.88 -0.31 -14.54
CA ASP A 74 -34.03 0.56 -14.80
C ASP A 74 -34.02 1.78 -13.87
N ASN A 75 -34.08 2.97 -14.46
CA ASN A 75 -34.02 4.27 -13.78
C ASN A 75 -32.70 4.58 -13.05
N GLU A 76 -31.61 3.86 -13.33
CA GLU A 76 -30.30 4.19 -12.79
C GLU A 76 -29.71 5.42 -13.50
N GLY A 77 -29.44 6.48 -12.73
CA GLY A 77 -28.77 7.68 -13.26
C GLY A 77 -27.32 7.40 -13.66
N VAL A 78 -26.81 8.14 -14.66
CA VAL A 78 -25.46 7.98 -15.22
C VAL A 78 -24.36 7.99 -14.15
N ASP A 79 -24.42 8.94 -13.20
CA ASP A 79 -23.43 9.04 -12.12
C ASP A 79 -23.48 7.84 -11.16
N SER A 80 -24.68 7.33 -10.90
CA SER A 80 -24.86 6.13 -10.07
C SER A 80 -24.26 4.90 -10.77
N TYR A 81 -24.53 4.75 -12.06
CA TYR A 81 -23.98 3.65 -12.85
C TYR A 81 -22.45 3.72 -12.93
N ALA A 82 -21.88 4.90 -13.22
CA ALA A 82 -20.44 5.09 -13.31
C ALA A 82 -19.72 4.75 -12.00
N ARG A 83 -20.32 5.13 -10.85
CA ARG A 83 -19.80 4.79 -9.53
C ARG A 83 -19.86 3.28 -9.28
N ARG A 84 -21.01 2.64 -9.53
CA ARG A 84 -21.19 1.19 -9.38
C ARG A 84 -20.21 0.40 -10.25
N ALA A 85 -20.01 0.85 -11.49
CA ALA A 85 -19.06 0.24 -12.41
C ALA A 85 -17.61 0.37 -11.95
N THR A 86 -17.23 1.55 -11.45
CA THR A 86 -15.89 1.77 -10.92
C THR A 86 -15.66 0.93 -9.65
N GLU A 87 -16.60 0.92 -8.71
CA GLU A 87 -16.52 0.12 -7.48
C GLU A 87 -16.42 -1.39 -7.81
N GLY A 88 -17.30 -1.88 -8.68
CA GLY A 88 -17.31 -3.28 -9.08
C GLY A 88 -16.07 -3.73 -9.84
N ALA A 89 -15.55 -2.91 -10.77
CA ALA A 89 -14.35 -3.23 -11.54
C ALA A 89 -13.07 -3.27 -10.69
N PHE A 90 -13.04 -2.55 -9.56
CA PHE A 90 -11.87 -2.43 -8.70
C PHE A 90 -11.99 -3.16 -7.35
N GLN A 91 -13.10 -3.85 -7.07
CA GLN A 91 -13.24 -4.65 -5.83
C GLN A 91 -12.09 -5.66 -5.67
N GLN A 92 -11.74 -6.38 -6.74
CA GLN A 92 -10.61 -7.33 -6.75
C GLN A 92 -9.27 -6.70 -6.36
N VAL A 93 -9.08 -5.40 -6.61
CA VAL A 93 -7.83 -4.69 -6.28
C VAL A 93 -7.75 -4.42 -4.79
N THR A 94 -8.88 -4.04 -4.19
CA THR A 94 -8.99 -3.86 -2.74
C THR A 94 -8.70 -5.18 -2.03
N ASP A 95 -9.36 -6.26 -2.46
CA ASP A 95 -9.20 -7.59 -1.87
C ASP A 95 -7.75 -8.08 -1.97
N ALA A 96 -7.08 -7.82 -3.10
CA ALA A 96 -5.67 -8.17 -3.29
C ALA A 96 -4.72 -7.36 -2.38
N ALA A 97 -5.00 -6.07 -2.15
CA ALA A 97 -4.19 -5.23 -1.27
C ALA A 97 -4.31 -5.65 0.20
N ASP A 98 -5.53 -5.99 0.63
CA ASP A 98 -5.80 -6.49 1.98
C ASP A 98 -5.14 -7.86 2.19
N LEU A 99 -5.25 -8.75 1.21
CA LEU A 99 -4.55 -10.05 1.24
C LEU A 99 -3.04 -9.88 1.34
N GLY A 100 -2.45 -8.98 0.55
CA GLY A 100 -1.01 -8.71 0.59
C GLY A 100 -0.56 -8.23 1.99
N THR A 101 -1.33 -7.34 2.61
CA THR A 101 -1.06 -6.86 3.98
C THR A 101 -1.10 -8.01 5.00
N ALA A 102 -2.08 -8.90 4.86
CA ALA A 102 -2.21 -10.06 5.74
C ALA A 102 -1.06 -11.07 5.53
N ILE A 103 -0.60 -11.27 4.30
CA ILE A 103 0.57 -12.13 3.99
C ILE A 103 1.85 -11.58 4.63
N HIS A 104 2.12 -10.27 4.50
CA HIS A 104 3.28 -9.65 5.17
C HIS A 104 3.22 -9.84 6.69
N SER A 105 2.03 -9.65 7.27
CA SER A 105 1.82 -9.85 8.72
C SER A 105 2.06 -11.30 9.14
N ALA A 106 1.61 -12.28 8.34
CA ALA A 106 1.81 -13.69 8.61
C ALA A 106 3.30 -14.11 8.50
N LEU A 107 4.02 -13.58 7.51
CA LEU A 107 5.46 -13.77 7.37
C LEU A 107 6.23 -13.16 8.55
N GLU A 108 5.86 -11.96 8.98
CA GLU A 108 6.47 -11.32 10.14
C GLU A 108 6.25 -12.14 11.43
N CYS A 109 5.05 -12.67 11.64
CA CYS A 109 4.77 -13.61 12.73
C CYS A 109 5.69 -14.83 12.67
N HIS A 110 5.81 -15.46 11.50
CA HIS A 110 6.67 -16.63 11.31
C HIS A 110 8.13 -16.32 11.66
N PHE A 111 8.69 -15.21 11.15
CA PHE A 111 10.09 -14.85 11.41
C PHE A 111 10.37 -14.41 12.84
N LYS A 112 9.36 -13.92 13.56
CA LYS A 112 9.45 -13.65 15.01
C LYS A 112 9.27 -14.90 15.87
N GLY A 113 9.03 -16.07 15.28
CA GLY A 113 8.70 -17.30 16.01
C GLY A 113 7.32 -17.25 16.68
N LEU A 114 6.45 -16.35 16.23
CA LEU A 114 5.07 -16.22 16.68
C LEU A 114 4.15 -17.15 15.88
N PRO A 115 2.97 -17.52 16.43
CA PRO A 115 1.99 -18.29 15.68
C PRO A 115 1.58 -17.59 14.39
N VAL A 116 1.62 -18.33 13.28
CA VAL A 116 1.12 -17.86 11.99
C VAL A 116 -0.41 -17.89 12.01
N PRO A 117 -1.10 -16.83 11.54
CA PRO A 117 -2.56 -16.84 11.42
C PRO A 117 -3.06 -18.01 10.56
N GLU A 118 -4.18 -18.61 10.97
CA GLU A 118 -4.78 -19.75 10.28
C GLU A 118 -5.08 -19.42 8.81
N GLY A 119 -4.76 -20.35 7.91
CA GLY A 119 -5.03 -20.22 6.48
C GLY A 119 -3.94 -19.50 5.67
N TYR A 120 -2.87 -19.01 6.32
CA TYR A 120 -1.75 -18.34 5.64
C TYR A 120 -0.54 -19.24 5.38
N ASP A 121 -0.57 -20.51 5.83
CA ASP A 121 0.52 -21.46 5.65
C ASP A 121 0.94 -21.62 4.18
N ALA A 122 -0.03 -21.62 3.26
CA ALA A 122 0.23 -21.72 1.83
C ALA A 122 1.08 -20.56 1.27
N TYR A 123 1.08 -19.40 1.93
CA TYR A 123 1.89 -18.25 1.56
C TYR A 123 3.22 -18.22 2.32
N VAL A 124 3.23 -18.64 3.59
CA VAL A 124 4.43 -18.62 4.44
C VAL A 124 5.39 -19.75 4.08
N TYR A 125 4.89 -20.99 3.97
CA TYR A 125 5.69 -22.19 3.73
C TYR A 125 6.68 -22.08 2.55
N PRO A 126 6.26 -21.68 1.32
CA PRO A 126 7.20 -21.60 0.20
C PRO A 126 8.31 -20.57 0.44
N VAL A 127 8.02 -19.48 1.16
CA VAL A 127 9.00 -18.45 1.49
C VAL A 127 10.01 -19.00 2.51
N SER A 128 9.54 -19.69 3.56
CA SER A 128 10.42 -20.34 4.54
C SER A 128 11.34 -21.36 3.90
N CYS A 129 10.82 -22.21 3.01
CA CYS A 129 11.64 -23.17 2.27
C CYS A 129 12.70 -22.50 1.40
N LEU A 130 12.37 -21.38 0.75
CA LEU A 130 13.32 -20.63 -0.05
C LEU A 130 14.44 -20.04 0.82
N ILE A 131 14.10 -19.43 1.95
CA ILE A 131 15.06 -18.84 2.89
C ILE A 131 16.03 -19.91 3.41
N GLU A 132 15.50 -21.06 3.83
CA GLU A 132 16.32 -22.19 4.30
C GLU A 132 17.24 -22.72 3.19
N LYS A 133 16.70 -22.92 1.99
CA LYS A 133 17.46 -23.40 0.83
C LYS A 133 18.61 -22.46 0.47
N GLU A 134 18.35 -21.15 0.44
CA GLU A 134 19.33 -20.14 0.06
C GLU A 134 20.24 -19.72 1.24
N GLY A 135 20.00 -20.25 2.45
CA GLY A 135 20.78 -19.93 3.65
C GLY A 135 20.68 -18.45 4.07
N ILE A 136 19.57 -17.79 3.75
CA ILE A 136 19.34 -16.37 4.05
C ILE A 136 19.14 -16.20 5.55
N LYS A 137 19.86 -15.26 6.15
CA LYS A 137 19.76 -14.94 7.58
C LYS A 137 19.25 -13.51 7.75
N PHE A 138 18.03 -13.36 8.22
CA PHE A 138 17.51 -12.03 8.52
C PHE A 138 18.20 -11.42 9.73
N ARG A 139 18.59 -10.15 9.57
CA ARG A 139 19.13 -9.31 10.65
C ARG A 139 18.03 -8.47 11.28
N GLU A 140 17.22 -7.84 10.43
CA GLU A 140 16.14 -6.93 10.82
C GLU A 140 14.96 -7.08 9.86
N HIS A 141 13.75 -6.81 10.35
CA HIS A 141 12.51 -6.80 9.57
C HIS A 141 11.82 -5.44 9.76
N GLU A 142 11.02 -5.01 8.78
CA GLU A 142 10.26 -3.74 8.82
C GLU A 142 11.13 -2.52 9.18
N LEU A 143 12.39 -2.51 8.72
CA LEU A 143 13.36 -1.47 9.05
C LEU A 143 13.06 -0.19 8.27
N ARG A 144 12.93 0.92 9.00
CA ARG A 144 12.77 2.25 8.41
C ARG A 144 14.11 2.89 8.14
N LEU A 145 14.30 3.36 6.92
CA LEU A 145 15.54 3.97 6.45
C LEU A 145 15.26 5.35 5.87
N VAL A 146 16.21 6.28 6.08
CA VAL A 146 16.16 7.63 5.54
C VAL A 146 17.44 7.91 4.75
N ASN A 147 17.28 8.24 3.48
CA ASN A 147 18.36 8.77 2.65
C ASN A 147 18.25 10.30 2.60
N VAL A 148 18.96 10.96 3.51
CA VAL A 148 18.96 12.43 3.61
C VAL A 148 19.57 13.08 2.36
N ARG A 149 20.59 12.45 1.76
CA ARG A 149 21.30 12.99 0.59
C ARG A 149 20.37 13.08 -0.61
N ASP A 150 19.62 12.02 -0.88
CA ASP A 150 18.77 11.90 -2.06
C ASP A 150 17.30 12.26 -1.75
N GLY A 151 16.96 12.50 -0.48
CA GLY A 151 15.72 13.14 -0.06
C GLY A 151 14.50 12.20 0.01
N TYR A 152 14.68 10.92 0.36
CA TYR A 152 13.57 9.97 0.51
C TYR A 152 13.74 9.05 1.72
N ALA A 153 12.65 8.39 2.12
CA ALA A 153 12.64 7.40 3.19
C ALA A 153 11.77 6.19 2.81
N GLY A 154 11.74 5.15 3.63
CA GLY A 154 10.86 4.00 3.42
C GLY A 154 11.04 2.91 4.46
N THR A 155 10.16 1.92 4.41
CA THR A 155 10.29 0.69 5.19
C THR A 155 10.75 -0.42 4.25
N THR A 156 11.79 -1.16 4.64
CA THR A 156 12.20 -2.39 3.96
C THR A 156 11.65 -3.59 4.72
N ASP A 157 11.11 -4.56 3.99
CA ASP A 157 10.45 -5.73 4.60
C ASP A 157 11.45 -6.56 5.42
N ALA A 158 12.63 -6.82 4.84
CA ALA A 158 13.69 -7.59 5.49
C ALA A 158 15.10 -7.16 5.05
N VAL A 159 16.07 -7.30 5.95
CA VAL A 159 17.50 -7.10 5.71
C VAL A 159 18.24 -8.39 6.05
N PHE A 160 19.12 -8.85 5.17
CA PHE A 160 19.89 -10.10 5.31
C PHE A 160 21.38 -9.90 5.02
#